data_AF-G8UMN2-F1
#
_entry.id   AF-G8UMN2-F1
#
_cell.length_a   1.000
_cell.length_b   1.000
_cell.length_c   1.000
_cell.angle_alpha   90.00
_cell.angle_beta   90.00
_cell.angle_gamma   90.00
#
_symmetry.space_group_name_H-M   'P 1'
#
loop_
_entity.id
_entity.type
_entity.pdbx_description
1 polymer ?
#
loop_
_entity_poly.entity_id
_entity_poly.type
_entity_poly.pdbx_seq_one_letter_code
_entity_poly.pdbx_strand_id
1 'polypeptide(L)'
;MKTFFKTTFLLLLTLVLLIRCGGSEPKHFSYTYVLESTRTYRLSLSIDSERHYVVEKQNIRFEQYEPYHAEGTLTDGEYARFKSLLAKSKLFDMNDSYGFEKEPDQPVADMIYQIACQADGREKFISIRHTETMTFSRHFTELLKYTNEFISNQVKE
;
A
#
# COMPACT_ATOMS: atom_id res chain seq x y z
N MET A 1 32.99 0.65 -40.14
CA MET A 1 32.37 1.73 -39.34
C MET A 1 30.89 1.52 -39.00
N LYS A 2 30.01 1.13 -39.94
CA LYS A 2 28.56 0.97 -39.67
C LYS A 2 28.19 -0.14 -38.65
N THR A 3 28.96 -1.21 -38.58
CA THR A 3 28.72 -2.35 -37.67
C THR A 3 29.09 -2.03 -36.21
N PHE A 4 30.16 -1.24 -36.01
CA PHE A 4 30.61 -0.82 -34.69
C PHE A 4 29.58 0.10 -34.01
N PHE A 5 29.02 1.05 -34.76
CA PHE A 5 28.00 1.96 -34.23
C PHE A 5 26.70 1.24 -33.80
N LYS A 6 26.32 0.16 -34.51
CA LYS A 6 25.15 -0.66 -34.17
C LYS A 6 25.35 -1.48 -32.90
N THR A 7 26.52 -2.08 -32.70
CA THR A 7 26.81 -2.86 -31.49
C THR A 7 26.95 -1.98 -30.26
N THR A 8 27.59 -0.81 -30.37
CA THR A 8 27.69 0.15 -29.26
C THR A 8 26.33 0.73 -28.86
N PHE A 9 25.46 1.03 -29.83
CA PHE A 9 24.09 1.51 -29.55
C PHE A 9 23.23 0.45 -28.86
N LEU A 10 23.32 -0.82 -29.28
CA LEU A 10 22.57 -1.92 -28.65
C LEU A 10 23.04 -2.15 -27.21
N LEU A 11 24.36 -2.05 -26.95
CA LEU A 11 24.97 -2.21 -25.63
C LEU A 11 24.57 -1.07 -24.68
N LEU A 12 24.54 0.17 -25.17
CA LEU A 12 24.04 1.34 -24.44
C LEU A 12 22.55 1.22 -24.13
N LEU A 13 21.74 0.73 -25.08
CA LEU A 13 20.31 0.50 -24.86
C LEU A 13 20.07 -0.57 -23.78
N THR A 14 20.84 -1.66 -23.78
CA THR A 14 20.78 -2.67 -22.70
C THR A 14 21.26 -2.11 -21.36
N LEU A 15 22.27 -1.24 -21.33
CA LEU A 15 22.76 -0.61 -20.09
C LEU A 15 21.71 0.36 -19.50
N VAL A 16 21.04 1.15 -20.35
CA VAL A 16 19.95 2.06 -19.96
C VAL A 16 18.72 1.29 -19.47
N LEU A 17 18.43 0.12 -20.02
CA LEU A 17 17.34 -0.75 -19.56
C LEU A 17 17.67 -1.45 -18.23
N LEU A 18 18.95 -1.76 -17.96
CA LEU A 18 19.39 -2.36 -16.70
C LEU A 18 19.40 -1.37 -15.52
N ILE A 19 19.65 -0.08 -15.77
CA ILE A 19 19.59 0.97 -14.74
C ILE A 19 18.14 1.29 -14.33
N ARG A 20 17.15 0.89 -15.13
CA ARG A 20 15.72 1.14 -14.86
C ARG A 20 15.03 0.03 -14.06
N CYS A 21 15.80 -0.83 -13.39
CA CYS A 21 15.29 -1.88 -12.53
C CYS A 21 15.31 -1.42 -11.06
N GLY A 22 14.15 -1.01 -10.56
CA GLY A 22 13.93 -0.67 -9.15
C GLY A 22 13.73 0.82 -8.92
N GLY A 23 12.51 1.21 -8.56
CA GLY A 23 12.30 2.52 -7.95
C GLY A 23 13.16 2.61 -6.69
N SER A 24 13.87 3.73 -6.52
CA SER A 24 14.69 3.95 -5.33
C SER A 24 13.80 3.87 -4.09
N GLU A 25 14.30 3.22 -3.04
CA GLU A 25 13.62 3.22 -1.75
C GLU A 25 13.53 4.64 -1.19
N PRO A 26 12.35 5.06 -0.70
CA PRO A 26 12.16 6.43 -0.23
C PRO A 26 12.99 6.70 1.03
N LYS A 27 13.52 7.93 1.17
CA LYS A 27 14.32 8.29 2.35
C LYS A 27 13.47 8.27 3.62
N HIS A 28 12.31 8.91 3.54
CA HIS A 28 11.26 8.92 4.56
C HIS A 28 9.91 8.68 3.87
N PHE A 29 8.97 8.12 4.60
CA PHE A 29 7.60 7.94 4.12
C PHE A 29 6.62 8.15 5.27
N SER A 30 5.40 8.59 4.95
CA SER A 30 4.21 8.32 5.75
C SER A 30 3.28 7.41 4.96
N TYR A 31 2.57 6.54 5.67
CA TYR A 31 1.70 5.54 5.06
C TYR A 31 0.49 5.30 5.96
N THR A 32 -0.69 5.51 5.41
CA THR A 32 -1.96 5.16 6.05
C THR A 32 -2.69 4.15 5.19
N TYR A 33 -3.19 3.12 5.85
CA TYR A 33 -4.03 2.08 5.29
C TYR A 33 -5.30 1.97 6.12
N VAL A 34 -6.44 1.98 5.46
CA VAL A 34 -7.75 1.73 6.06
C VAL A 34 -8.41 0.58 5.32
N LEU A 35 -8.90 -0.39 6.07
CA LEU A 35 -9.81 -1.43 5.61
C LEU A 35 -11.14 -1.23 6.33
N GLU A 36 -12.18 -0.92 5.58
CA GLU A 36 -13.52 -0.74 6.10
C GLU A 36 -14.45 -1.79 5.48
N SER A 37 -15.04 -2.61 6.35
CA SER A 37 -16.28 -3.30 6.02
C SER A 37 -17.41 -2.35 6.37
N THR A 38 -18.07 -1.78 5.37
CA THR A 38 -19.09 -0.70 5.49
C THR A 38 -20.20 -0.92 6.51
N ARG A 39 -20.39 -2.15 7.01
CA ARG A 39 -21.40 -2.52 8.00
C ARG A 39 -20.86 -3.12 9.28
N THR A 40 -19.57 -3.47 9.35
CA THR A 40 -19.06 -4.36 10.40
C THR A 40 -17.99 -3.71 11.24
N TYR A 41 -16.90 -3.27 10.61
CA TYR A 41 -15.76 -2.70 11.31
C TYR A 41 -14.92 -1.83 10.38
N ARG A 42 -14.16 -0.94 10.99
CA ARG A 42 -13.09 -0.16 10.37
C ARG A 42 -11.78 -0.53 11.05
N LEU A 43 -10.76 -0.83 10.26
CA LEU A 43 -9.40 -1.14 10.69
C LEU A 43 -8.45 -0.15 10.04
N SER A 44 -7.59 0.50 10.82
CA SER A 44 -6.60 1.46 10.32
C SER A 44 -5.20 1.12 10.80
N LEU A 45 -4.22 1.46 9.96
CA LEU A 45 -2.82 1.60 10.31
C LEU A 45 -2.38 2.96 9.78
N SER A 46 -1.74 3.76 10.62
CA SER A 46 -1.00 4.95 10.21
C SER A 46 0.45 4.82 10.65
N ILE A 47 1.39 5.14 9.77
CA ILE A 47 2.82 5.21 10.03
C ILE A 47 3.29 6.60 9.61
N ASP A 48 3.94 7.32 10.51
CA ASP A 48 4.53 8.63 10.21
C ASP A 48 5.99 8.52 9.72
N SER A 49 6.57 9.67 9.35
CA SER A 49 7.96 9.76 8.88
C SER A 49 9.00 9.45 9.95
N GLU A 50 8.61 9.50 11.22
CA GLU A 50 9.43 9.22 12.40
C GLU A 50 9.28 7.76 12.88
N ARG A 51 8.57 6.94 12.09
CA ARG A 51 8.35 5.50 12.28
C ARG A 51 7.37 5.16 13.41
N HIS A 52 6.67 6.15 13.96
CA HIS A 52 5.59 5.90 14.90
C HIS A 52 4.41 5.32 14.13
N TYR A 53 3.80 4.28 14.71
CA TYR A 53 2.61 3.68 14.16
C TYR A 53 1.45 3.78 15.14
N VAL A 54 0.25 3.86 14.57
CA VAL A 54 -1.02 3.73 15.29
C VAL A 54 -1.88 2.73 14.53
N VAL A 55 -2.43 1.75 15.26
CA VAL A 55 -3.39 0.76 14.77
C VAL A 55 -4.68 0.92 15.53
N GLU A 56 -5.79 1.04 14.82
CA GLU A 56 -7.11 1.16 15.42
C GLU A 56 -8.09 0.18 14.79
N LYS A 57 -8.98 -0.40 15.60
CA LYS A 57 -10.12 -1.19 15.13
C LYS A 57 -11.38 -0.73 15.84
N GLN A 58 -12.36 -0.30 15.05
CA GLN A 58 -13.66 0.13 15.53
C GLN A 58 -14.75 -0.78 14.95
N ASN A 59 -15.61 -1.33 15.79
CA ASN A 59 -16.79 -2.06 15.33
C ASN A 59 -17.91 -1.07 15.01
N ILE A 60 -18.44 -1.12 13.79
CA ILE A 60 -19.47 -0.19 13.30
C ILE A 60 -20.88 -0.63 13.76
N ARG A 61 -21.08 -1.93 13.98
CA ARG A 61 -22.41 -2.50 14.30
C ARG A 61 -22.75 -2.55 15.80
N PHE A 62 -21.75 -2.46 16.67
CA PHE A 62 -21.94 -2.63 18.11
C PHE A 62 -21.23 -1.49 18.84
N GLU A 63 -22.00 -0.47 19.23
CA GLU A 63 -21.53 0.67 20.04
C GLU A 63 -21.01 0.26 21.43
N GLN A 64 -21.20 -1.00 21.83
CA GLN A 64 -20.82 -1.53 23.14
C GLN A 64 -19.40 -2.10 23.23
N TYR A 65 -18.65 -2.16 22.13
CA TYR A 65 -17.25 -2.59 22.18
C TYR A 65 -16.31 -1.38 22.20
N GLU A 66 -15.46 -1.32 23.23
CA GLU A 66 -14.34 -0.38 23.29
C GLU A 66 -13.53 -0.48 22.00
N PRO A 67 -13.24 0.65 21.31
CA PRO A 67 -12.39 0.64 20.14
C PRO A 67 -11.01 0.13 20.54
N TYR A 68 -10.47 -0.79 19.74
CA TYR A 68 -9.09 -1.22 19.93
C TYR A 68 -8.16 -0.11 19.44
N HIS A 69 -7.14 0.18 20.23
CA HIS A 69 -6.09 1.13 19.89
C HIS A 69 -4.75 0.59 20.38
N ALA A 70 -3.76 0.60 19.49
CA ALA A 70 -2.36 0.36 19.85
C ALA A 70 -1.44 1.27 19.07
N GLU A 71 -0.39 1.72 19.73
CA GLU A 71 0.62 2.57 19.16
C GLU A 71 2.02 2.09 19.55
N GLY A 72 3.01 2.53 18.80
CA GLY A 72 4.40 2.20 19.06
C GLY A 72 5.32 2.76 18.01
N THR A 73 6.53 2.21 17.97
CA THR A 73 7.54 2.57 16.97
C THR A 73 7.96 1.32 16.23
N LEU A 74 8.01 1.40 14.90
CA LEU A 74 8.48 0.30 14.07
C LEU A 74 9.95 -0.02 14.41
N THR A 75 10.25 -1.30 14.53
CA THR A 75 11.64 -1.77 14.54
C THR A 75 12.33 -1.43 13.23
N ASP A 76 13.67 -1.41 13.24
CA ASP A 76 14.44 -1.17 12.01
C ASP A 76 14.07 -2.16 10.88
N GLY A 77 13.81 -3.42 11.24
CA GLY A 77 13.41 -4.47 10.30
C GLY A 77 12.04 -4.22 9.69
N GLU A 78 11.05 -3.85 10.50
CA GLU A 78 9.69 -3.53 10.01
C GLU A 78 9.70 -2.28 9.14
N TYR A 79 10.40 -1.23 9.57
CA TYR A 79 10.51 0.00 8.81
C TYR A 79 11.20 -0.21 7.46
N ALA A 80 12.31 -0.97 7.42
CA ALA A 80 12.97 -1.34 6.18
C ALA A 80 12.07 -2.19 5.27
N ARG A 81 11.27 -3.09 5.86
CA ARG A 81 10.34 -3.93 5.10
C ARG A 81 9.23 -3.12 4.46
N PHE A 82 8.57 -2.22 5.20
CA PHE A 82 7.57 -1.29 4.65
C PHE A 82 8.16 -0.44 3.54
N LYS A 83 9.32 0.17 3.78
CA LYS A 83 10.03 1.00 2.80
C LYS A 83 10.28 0.26 1.48
N SER A 84 10.78 -0.98 1.55
CA SER A 84 11.04 -1.79 0.36
C SER A 84 9.75 -2.18 -0.39
N LEU A 85 8.69 -2.52 0.34
CA LEU A 85 7.39 -2.87 -0.25
C LEU A 85 6.73 -1.65 -0.92
N LEU A 86 6.78 -0.48 -0.28
CA LEU A 86 6.29 0.79 -0.84
C LEU A 86 7.02 1.11 -2.14
N ALA A 87 8.35 1.00 -2.19
CA ALA A 87 9.12 1.23 -3.41
C ALA A 87 8.76 0.28 -4.55
N LYS A 88 8.50 -1.01 -4.25
CA LYS A 88 8.18 -2.04 -5.25
C LYS A 88 6.73 -2.02 -5.72
N SER A 89 5.81 -1.60 -4.86
CA SER A 89 4.36 -1.59 -5.13
C SER A 89 3.93 -0.67 -6.27
N LYS A 90 4.75 0.36 -6.56
CA LYS A 90 4.45 1.42 -7.53
C LYS A 90 3.12 2.14 -7.24
N LEU A 91 2.80 2.39 -5.96
CA LEU A 91 1.59 3.12 -5.54
C LEU A 91 1.38 4.41 -6.34
N PHE A 92 2.44 5.20 -6.55
CA PHE A 92 2.36 6.48 -7.25
C PHE A 92 1.96 6.37 -8.73
N ASP A 93 2.09 5.19 -9.34
CA ASP A 93 1.72 4.93 -10.73
C ASP A 93 0.30 4.35 -10.87
N MET A 94 -0.37 4.02 -9.76
CA MET A 94 -1.73 3.46 -9.75
C MET A 94 -2.78 4.53 -10.09
N ASN A 95 -4.01 4.13 -10.42
CA ASN A 95 -5.15 5.05 -10.45
C ASN A 95 -5.54 5.46 -9.03
N ASP A 96 -6.24 6.59 -8.90
CA ASP A 96 -6.69 7.10 -7.60
C ASP A 96 -7.93 6.35 -7.08
N SER A 97 -8.69 5.71 -7.95
CA SER A 97 -9.90 4.97 -7.59
C SER A 97 -10.11 3.72 -8.43
N TYR A 98 -10.75 2.72 -7.82
CA TYR A 98 -11.12 1.46 -8.48
C TYR A 98 -12.45 0.92 -7.92
N GLY A 99 -13.33 0.41 -8.79
CA GLY A 99 -14.54 -0.32 -8.38
C GLY A 99 -15.74 0.57 -8.02
N PHE A 100 -15.70 1.85 -8.40
CA PHE A 100 -16.77 2.84 -8.13
C PHE A 100 -17.59 3.18 -9.38
N GLU A 101 -17.31 2.55 -10.51
CA GLU A 101 -17.90 2.89 -11.81
C GLU A 101 -19.35 2.38 -11.96
N LYS A 102 -19.75 1.40 -11.15
CA LYS A 102 -21.09 0.81 -11.15
C LYS A 102 -21.70 0.83 -9.75
N GLU A 103 -23.01 0.97 -9.71
CA GLU A 103 -23.81 0.68 -8.52
C GLU A 103 -23.53 -0.78 -8.09
N PRO A 104 -23.39 -1.04 -6.79
CA PRO A 104 -23.11 -2.39 -6.31
C PRO A 104 -24.27 -3.33 -6.64
N ASP A 105 -23.97 -4.45 -7.30
CA ASP A 105 -24.96 -5.44 -7.74
C ASP A 105 -25.69 -6.13 -6.56
N GLN A 106 -25.11 -6.09 -5.35
CA GLN A 106 -25.73 -6.59 -4.13
C GLN A 106 -25.47 -5.66 -2.93
N PRO A 107 -26.40 -5.58 -1.96
CA PRO A 107 -26.26 -4.78 -0.73
C PRO A 107 -25.29 -5.38 0.31
N VAL A 108 -24.39 -6.30 -0.11
CA VAL A 108 -23.40 -6.92 0.77
C VAL A 108 -22.48 -5.84 1.34
N ALA A 109 -21.92 -6.06 2.53
CA ALA A 109 -20.97 -5.14 3.12
C ALA A 109 -19.74 -5.03 2.21
N ASP A 110 -19.69 -3.95 1.42
CA ASP A 110 -18.53 -3.64 0.58
C ASP A 110 -17.30 -3.53 1.47
N MET A 111 -16.20 -4.12 1.00
CA MET A 111 -14.87 -3.90 1.56
C MET A 111 -14.23 -2.74 0.80
N ILE A 112 -14.01 -1.65 1.52
CA ILE A 112 -13.35 -0.47 1.00
C ILE A 112 -11.94 -0.40 1.59
N TYR A 113 -10.95 -0.34 0.71
CA TYR A 113 -9.55 -0.10 1.07
C TYR A 113 -9.21 1.34 0.72
N GLN A 114 -8.63 2.07 1.66
CA GLN A 114 -8.12 3.41 1.40
C GLN A 114 -6.65 3.47 1.78
N ILE A 115 -5.84 4.03 0.89
CA ILE A 115 -4.39 4.11 1.05
C ILE A 115 -3.97 5.56 0.83
N ALA A 116 -3.27 6.12 1.79
CA ALA A 116 -2.56 7.39 1.64
C ALA A 116 -1.07 7.13 1.81
N CYS A 117 -0.25 7.68 0.93
CA CYS A 117 1.20 7.57 1.04
C CYS A 117 1.87 8.87 0.63
N GLN A 118 2.77 9.36 1.48
CA GLN A 118 3.65 10.46 1.17
C GLN A 118 5.10 9.96 1.18
N ALA A 119 5.84 10.20 0.10
CA ALA A 119 7.24 9.81 0.00
C ALA A 119 7.97 10.71 -1.00
N ASP A 120 9.19 11.13 -0.64
CA ASP A 120 10.07 11.96 -1.48
C ASP A 120 9.37 13.20 -2.10
N GLY A 121 8.53 13.88 -1.31
CA GLY A 121 7.79 15.08 -1.72
C GLY A 121 6.57 14.82 -2.62
N ARG A 122 6.23 13.56 -2.88
CA ARG A 122 5.00 13.16 -3.59
C ARG A 122 3.97 12.65 -2.60
N GLU A 123 2.70 12.77 -2.99
CA GLU A 123 1.56 12.25 -2.25
C GLU A 123 0.68 11.41 -3.19
N LYS A 124 0.08 10.35 -2.64
CA LYS A 124 -0.83 9.47 -3.37
C LYS A 124 -1.98 9.06 -2.47
N PHE A 125 -3.19 9.14 -3.02
CA PHE A 125 -4.40 8.60 -2.42
C PHE A 125 -5.00 7.56 -3.36
N ILE A 126 -5.38 6.41 -2.83
CA ILE A 126 -6.02 5.33 -3.57
C ILE A 126 -7.24 4.87 -2.79
N SER A 127 -8.40 4.80 -3.44
CA SER A 127 -9.61 4.22 -2.90
C SER A 127 -10.02 3.00 -3.74
N ILE A 128 -10.26 1.87 -3.10
CA ILE A 128 -10.59 0.61 -3.76
C ILE A 128 -11.86 0.07 -3.13
N ARG A 129 -12.95 0.02 -3.89
CA ARG A 129 -14.10 -0.83 -3.56
C ARG A 129 -13.83 -2.21 -4.15
N HIS A 130 -13.43 -3.15 -3.30
CA HIS A 130 -12.96 -4.45 -3.78
C HIS A 130 -14.09 -5.31 -4.32
N THR A 131 -13.86 -5.94 -5.48
CA THR A 131 -14.70 -6.99 -6.03
C THR A 131 -13.86 -8.22 -6.37
N GLU A 132 -14.45 -9.41 -6.39
CA GLU A 132 -13.73 -10.68 -6.59
C GLU A 132 -12.98 -10.78 -7.93
N THR A 133 -13.36 -9.98 -8.93
CA THR A 133 -12.77 -9.99 -10.26
C THR A 133 -11.60 -9.02 -10.42
N MET A 134 -11.35 -8.17 -9.42
CA MET A 134 -10.25 -7.20 -9.47
C MET A 134 -8.91 -7.88 -9.27
N THR A 135 -7.94 -7.51 -10.11
CA THR A 135 -6.57 -7.98 -10.01
C THR A 135 -5.63 -6.79 -9.89
N PHE A 136 -4.65 -6.92 -9.00
CA PHE A 136 -3.61 -5.92 -8.79
C PHE A 136 -2.23 -6.54 -9.01
N SER A 137 -1.20 -5.69 -9.12
CA SER A 137 0.17 -6.17 -9.24
C SER A 137 0.58 -6.99 -8.01
N ARG A 138 1.37 -8.04 -8.21
CA ARG A 138 1.89 -8.88 -7.12
C ARG A 138 2.53 -8.04 -6.00
N HIS A 139 3.31 -7.03 -6.36
CA HIS A 139 4.02 -6.19 -5.40
C HIS A 139 3.08 -5.33 -4.55
N PHE A 140 1.99 -4.83 -5.14
CA PHE A 140 0.95 -4.14 -4.38
C PHE A 140 0.23 -5.11 -3.43
N THR A 141 -0.14 -6.29 -3.90
CA THR A 141 -0.76 -7.31 -3.04
C THR A 141 0.16 -7.76 -1.89
N GLU A 142 1.48 -7.83 -2.13
CA GLU A 142 2.47 -8.12 -1.08
C GLU A 142 2.53 -7.01 -0.01
N LEU A 143 2.43 -5.73 -0.40
CA LEU A 143 2.32 -4.61 0.54
C LEU A 143 1.06 -4.73 1.40
N LEU A 144 -0.09 -5.00 0.78
CA LEU A 144 -1.35 -5.16 1.52
C LEU A 144 -1.31 -6.36 2.47
N LYS A 145 -0.75 -7.48 2.01
CA LYS A 145 -0.59 -8.68 2.84
C LYS A 145 0.25 -8.37 4.08
N TYR A 146 1.43 -7.77 3.89
CA TYR A 146 2.31 -7.42 5.01
C TYR A 146 1.66 -6.38 5.95
N THR A 147 0.92 -5.42 5.40
CA THR A 147 0.16 -4.43 6.19
C THR A 147 -0.86 -5.11 7.09
N ASN A 148 -1.67 -6.03 6.55
CA ASN A 148 -2.66 -6.76 7.33
C ASN A 148 -2.00 -7.69 8.37
N GLU A 149 -0.93 -8.40 8.01
CA GLU A 149 -0.16 -9.22 8.96
C GLU A 149 0.40 -8.38 10.12
N PHE A 150 0.96 -7.20 9.82
CA PHE A 150 1.46 -6.28 10.83
C PHE A 150 0.34 -5.85 11.79
N ILE A 151 -0.81 -5.43 11.25
CA ILE A 151 -1.96 -5.04 12.05
C ILE A 151 -2.44 -6.21 12.93
N SER A 152 -2.63 -7.41 12.36
CA SER A 152 -3.07 -8.59 13.12
C SER A 152 -2.12 -8.94 14.27
N ASN A 153 -0.82 -8.73 14.10
CA ASN A 153 0.16 -8.95 15.18
C ASN A 153 0.04 -7.91 16.32
N GLN A 154 -0.47 -6.72 16.03
CA GLN A 154 -0.77 -5.72 17.06
C GLN A 154 -2.06 -6.08 17.78
N VAL A 155 -3.14 -6.37 17.04
CA VAL A 155 -4.50 -6.62 17.53
C VAL A 155 -4.63 -8.00 18.22
N LYS A 156 -3.66 -8.41 19.05
CA LYS A 156 -3.68 -9.70 19.76
C LYS A 156 -5.04 -9.92 20.42
N GLU A 157 -5.76 -10.96 19.98
CA GLU A 157 -6.87 -11.57 20.72
C GLU A 157 -6.36 -12.25 21.98
#